data_AF-A0A9D1QPC7-F1
#
_entry.id   AF-A0A9D1QPC7-F1
#
_cell.length_a   1.000
_cell.length_b   1.000
_cell.length_c   1.000
_cell.angle_alpha   90.00
_cell.angle_beta   90.00
_cell.angle_gamma   90.00
#
_symmetry.space_group_name_H-M   'P 1'
#
loop_
_entity.id
_entity.type
_entity.pdbx_description
1 polymer ?
#
loop_
_entity_poly.entity_id
_entity_poly.type
_entity_poly.pdbx_seq_one_letter_code
_entity_poly.pdbx_strand_id
1 'polypeptide(L)'
;MKIKEPTLEDFKNYLIISVVKDILTIDKKGPDESLTQFQKSKTYKLIKHMGNKYDEVGPDYFYDLYKNELKFGEPITSDTIYLKKNNLI
;
A
#
# COMPACT_ATOMS: atom_id res chain seq x y z
N MET A 1 -4.45 -20.64 -26.86
CA MET A 1 -3.51 -20.23 -25.80
C MET A 1 -4.29 -20.24 -24.49
N LYS A 2 -3.94 -21.09 -23.51
CA LYS A 2 -4.64 -21.07 -22.21
C LYS A 2 -4.07 -19.90 -21.40
N ILE A 3 -4.92 -18.93 -21.05
CA ILE A 3 -4.55 -17.85 -20.15
C ILE A 3 -4.38 -18.47 -18.76
N LYS A 4 -3.22 -18.27 -18.13
CA LYS A 4 -2.98 -18.70 -16.75
C LYS A 4 -3.71 -17.75 -15.82
N GLU A 5 -4.46 -18.27 -14.86
CA GLU A 5 -5.11 -17.44 -13.84
C GLU A 5 -4.05 -16.75 -12.96
N PRO A 6 -4.23 -15.45 -12.63
CA PRO A 6 -3.33 -14.73 -11.74
C PRO A 6 -3.27 -15.38 -10.36
N THR A 7 -2.07 -15.47 -9.78
CA THR A 7 -1.86 -15.97 -8.43
C THR A 7 -1.97 -14.84 -7.39
N LEU A 8 -2.08 -15.18 -6.11
CA LEU A 8 -1.96 -14.21 -5.01
C LEU A 8 -0.65 -13.42 -5.08
N GLU A 9 0.46 -14.05 -5.47
CA GLU A 9 1.74 -13.36 -5.59
C GLU A 9 1.74 -12.37 -6.76
N ASP A 10 1.09 -12.69 -7.88
CA ASP A 10 0.89 -11.76 -8.99
C ASP A 10 0.08 -10.53 -8.54
N PHE A 11 -0.95 -10.74 -7.71
CA PHE A 11 -1.74 -9.66 -7.16
C PHE A 11 -0.94 -8.79 -6.17
N LYS A 12 -0.17 -9.40 -5.26
CA LYS A 12 0.74 -8.65 -4.35
C LYS A 12 1.74 -7.81 -5.13
N ASN A 13 2.33 -8.37 -6.18
CA ASN A 13 3.27 -7.65 -7.04
C ASN A 13 2.58 -6.49 -7.77
N TYR A 14 1.36 -6.70 -8.26
CA TYR A 14 0.54 -5.62 -8.84
C TYR A 14 0.31 -4.47 -7.85
N LEU A 15 -0.06 -4.77 -6.60
CA LEU A 15 -0.26 -3.77 -5.56
C LEU A 15 1.04 -3.00 -5.28
N ILE A 16 2.16 -3.71 -5.10
CA ILE A 16 3.46 -3.09 -4.84
C ILE A 16 3.86 -2.14 -5.96
N ILE A 17 3.77 -2.59 -7.22
CA ILE A 17 4.14 -1.78 -8.38
C ILE A 17 3.24 -0.55 -8.48
N SER A 18 1.93 -0.71 -8.25
CA SER A 18 0.97 0.39 -8.34
C SER A 18 1.23 1.44 -7.26
N VAL A 19 1.43 1.03 -6.01
CA VAL A 19 1.77 1.95 -4.92
C VAL A 19 3.09 2.67 -5.18
N VAL A 20 4.12 1.98 -5.71
CA VAL A 20 5.40 2.62 -6.05
C VAL A 20 5.24 3.65 -7.17
N LYS A 21 4.38 3.41 -8.16
CA LYS A 21 4.06 4.42 -9.19
C LYS A 21 3.46 5.66 -8.55
N ASP A 22 2.51 5.50 -7.63
CA ASP A 22 1.89 6.63 -6.95
C ASP A 22 2.90 7.39 -6.06
N ILE A 23 3.80 6.67 -5.38
CA ILE A 23 4.92 7.28 -4.64
C ILE A 23 5.80 8.11 -5.58
N LEU A 24 6.13 7.60 -6.77
CA LEU A 24 6.97 8.32 -7.74
C LEU A 24 6.31 9.58 -8.30
N THR A 25 4.99 9.71 -8.27
CA THR A 25 4.32 10.94 -8.68
C THR A 25 4.49 12.08 -7.67
N ILE A 26 4.74 11.75 -6.39
CA ILE A 26 4.84 12.72 -5.30
C ILE A 26 6.27 12.89 -4.76
N ASP A 27 7.10 11.86 -4.90
CA ASP A 27 8.46 11.85 -4.40
C ASP A 27 9.42 12.33 -5.51
N LYS A 28 10.32 13.24 -5.17
CA LYS A 28 11.34 13.73 -6.11
C LYS A 28 12.52 12.75 -6.24
N LYS A 29 12.45 11.62 -5.55
CA LYS A 29 13.45 10.56 -5.57
C LYS A 29 13.32 9.68 -6.81
N GLY A 30 14.40 9.00 -7.16
CA GLY A 30 14.39 8.04 -8.27
C GLY A 30 13.51 6.81 -7.98
N PRO A 31 13.16 6.04 -9.02
CA PRO A 31 12.43 4.77 -8.92
C PRO A 31 13.00 3.81 -7.87
N ASP A 32 14.31 3.57 -7.90
CA ASP A 32 14.98 2.60 -7.03
C ASP A 32 14.95 3.01 -5.56
N GLU A 33 15.10 4.31 -5.30
CA GLU A 33 15.07 4.84 -3.95
C GLU A 33 13.65 4.81 -3.38
N SER A 34 12.65 5.18 -4.19
CA SER A 34 11.24 5.11 -3.79
C SER A 34 10.81 3.68 -3.48
N LEU A 35 11.21 2.71 -4.32
CA LEU A 35 10.98 1.29 -4.07
C LEU A 35 11.67 0.83 -2.78
N THR A 36 12.95 1.19 -2.59
CA THR A 36 13.73 0.81 -1.40
C THR A 36 13.11 1.37 -0.13
N GLN A 37 12.62 2.61 -0.15
CA GLN A 37 11.93 3.22 0.99
C GLN A 37 10.60 2.54 1.25
N PHE A 38 9.82 2.27 0.20
CA PHE A 38 8.56 1.56 0.34
C PHE A 38 8.74 0.16 0.93
N GLN A 39 9.75 -0.60 0.48
CA GLN A 39 10.05 -1.95 0.99
C GLN A 39 10.38 -1.99 2.49
N LYS A 40 10.84 -0.87 3.07
CA LYS A 40 11.11 -0.77 4.51
C LYS A 40 9.86 -0.45 5.33
N SER A 41 8.77 -0.03 4.69
CA SER A 41 7.53 0.37 5.36
C SER A 41 6.76 -0.81 5.97
N LYS A 42 5.97 -0.53 7.00
CA LYS A 42 4.98 -1.45 7.57
C LYS A 42 3.89 -1.75 6.54
N THR A 43 3.51 -0.77 5.72
CA THR A 43 2.54 -0.93 4.64
C THR A 43 2.96 -2.01 3.63
N TYR A 44 4.22 -2.02 3.21
CA TYR A 44 4.75 -3.08 2.35
C TYR A 44 4.68 -4.47 3.01
N LYS A 45 4.97 -4.56 4.31
CA LYS A 45 4.84 -5.81 5.06
C LYS A 45 3.38 -6.29 5.09
N LEU A 46 2.41 -5.40 5.25
CA LEU A 46 0.99 -5.76 5.16
C LEU A 46 0.66 -6.40 3.81
N ILE A 47 1.12 -5.82 2.70
CA ILE A 47 0.94 -6.42 1.36
C ILE A 47 1.62 -7.79 1.26
N LYS A 48 2.86 -7.95 1.75
CA LYS A 48 3.55 -9.26 1.67
C LYS A 48 2.85 -10.34 2.50
N HIS A 49 2.25 -9.98 3.64
CA HIS A 49 1.58 -10.91 4.55
C HIS A 49 0.06 -11.03 4.34
N MET A 50 -0.53 -10.31 3.38
CA MET A 50 -1.94 -10.47 3.05
C MET A 50 -2.22 -11.88 2.52
N GLY A 51 -3.32 -12.48 2.99
CA GLY A 51 -3.86 -13.73 2.46
C GLY A 51 -5.03 -13.49 1.50
N ASN A 52 -5.75 -14.55 1.14
CA ASN A 52 -6.90 -14.55 0.22
C ASN A 52 -8.16 -13.86 0.76
N LYS A 53 -8.06 -13.01 1.78
CA LYS A 53 -9.20 -12.30 2.40
C LYS A 53 -9.18 -10.80 2.12
N TYR A 54 -8.14 -10.30 1.45
CA TYR A 54 -7.96 -8.88 1.15
C TYR A 54 -8.44 -8.52 -0.26
N ASP A 55 -9.41 -9.28 -0.78
CA ASP A 55 -9.90 -9.22 -2.16
C ASP A 55 -10.64 -7.90 -2.48
N GLU A 56 -10.92 -7.06 -1.48
CA GLU A 56 -11.65 -5.80 -1.62
C GLU A 56 -10.78 -4.54 -1.50
N VAL A 57 -9.47 -4.66 -1.25
CA VAL A 57 -8.59 -3.49 -1.09
C VAL A 57 -7.63 -3.32 -2.27
N GLY A 58 -7.77 -2.21 -2.97
CA GLY A 58 -6.93 -1.85 -4.12
C GLY A 58 -5.64 -1.09 -3.76
N PRO A 59 -4.82 -0.71 -4.77
CA PRO A 59 -3.61 0.07 -4.57
C PRO A 59 -3.81 1.37 -3.76
N ASP A 60 -4.91 2.09 -4.02
CA ASP A 60 -5.23 3.36 -3.36
C ASP A 60 -5.30 3.24 -1.84
N TYR A 61 -5.84 2.12 -1.34
CA TYR A 61 -5.90 1.81 0.09
C TYR A 61 -4.49 1.73 0.68
N PHE A 62 -3.60 0.97 0.06
CA PHE A 62 -2.22 0.83 0.53
C PHE A 62 -1.41 2.11 0.36
N TYR A 63 -1.68 2.89 -0.69
CA TYR A 63 -1.05 4.21 -0.84
C TYR A 63 -1.46 5.18 0.27
N ASP A 64 -2.73 5.18 0.67
CA ASP A 64 -3.22 5.96 1.82
C ASP A 64 -2.54 5.53 3.13
N LEU A 65 -2.46 4.22 3.39
CA LEU A 65 -1.73 3.67 4.54
C LEU A 65 -0.27 4.13 4.54
N TYR A 66 0.41 4.08 3.39
CA TYR A 66 1.82 4.48 3.30
C TYR A 66 2.01 5.97 3.58
N LYS A 67 1.19 6.85 2.99
CA LYS A 67 1.24 8.29 3.28
C LYS A 67 1.03 8.59 4.75
N ASN A 68 0.07 7.91 5.37
CA ASN A 68 -0.23 8.10 6.79
C ASN A 68 0.87 7.50 7.68
N GLU A 69 1.48 6.39 7.29
CA GLU A 69 2.65 5.83 7.96
C GLU A 69 3.81 6.84 7.98
N LEU A 70 4.09 7.50 6.85
CA LEU A 70 5.12 8.54 6.79
C LEU A 70 4.80 9.74 7.69
N LYS A 71 3.51 10.09 7.82
CA LYS A 71 3.06 11.27 8.58
C LYS A 71 2.89 11.02 10.08
N PHE A 72 2.46 9.82 10.46
CA PHE A 72 2.02 9.49 11.81
C PHE A 72 2.78 8.31 12.43
N GLY A 73 3.66 7.64 11.68
CA GLY A 73 4.46 6.49 12.14
C GLY A 73 3.73 5.14 12.09
N GLU A 74 2.45 5.12 11.73
CA GLU A 74 1.62 3.91 11.68
C GLU A 74 0.80 3.82 10.37
N PRO A 75 0.67 2.63 9.77
CA PRO A 75 -0.15 2.41 8.58
C PRO A 75 -1.63 2.39 8.97
N ILE A 76 -2.21 3.59 9.07
CA ILE A 76 -3.63 3.80 9.39
C ILE A 76 -4.34 4.47 8.23
N THR A 77 -5.63 4.17 8.04
CA THR A 77 -6.41 4.81 6.98
C THR A 77 -6.79 6.23 7.36
N SER A 78 -6.99 7.07 6.35
CA SER A 78 -7.53 8.42 6.49
C SER A 78 -8.92 8.41 7.15
N ASP A 79 -9.73 7.39 6.89
CA ASP A 79 -11.01 7.17 7.57
C ASP A 79 -10.82 6.94 9.07
N THR A 80 -9.86 6.08 9.46
CA THR A 80 -9.53 5.86 10.87
C THR A 80 -9.11 7.16 11.56
N ILE A 81 -8.31 7.98 10.87
CA ILE A 81 -7.91 9.30 11.37
C ILE A 81 -9.13 10.22 11.55
N TYR A 82 -10.03 10.25 10.56
CA TYR A 82 -11.25 11.04 10.62
C TYR A 82 -12.14 10.63 11.80
N LEU A 83 -12.37 9.33 11.98
CA LEU A 83 -13.19 8.79 13.06
C LEU A 83 -12.59 9.13 14.43
N LYS A 84 -11.28 8.93 14.62
CA LYS A 84 -10.59 9.29 15.87
C LYS A 84 -10.66 10.78 16.18
N LYS A 85 -10.48 11.65 15.17
CA LYS A 85 -10.54 13.11 15.35
C LYS A 85 -11.92 13.62 15.75
N ASN A 86 -12.97 12.90 15.35
CA ASN A 86 -14.36 13.26 15.65
C ASN A 86 -14.95 12.45 16.82
N ASN A 87 -14.12 11.71 17.57
CA ASN A 87 -14.55 10.84 18.68
C ASN A 87 -15.65 9.84 18.28
N LEU A 88 -15.57 9.31 17.06
CA LEU A 88 -16.52 8.32 16.54
C LEU A 88 -16.04 6.87 16.77
N ILE A 89 -14.77 6.69 17.13
CA ILE A 89 -14.12 5.44 17.60
C ILE A 89 -13.02 5.76 18.62
#